data_AF-A0AAV4KK27-F1
#
_entry.id   AF-A0AAV4KK27-F1
#
_cell.length_a   1.000
_cell.length_b   1.000
_cell.length_c   1.000
_cell.angle_alpha   90.00
_cell.angle_beta   90.00
_cell.angle_gamma   90.00
#
_symmetry.space_group_name_H-M   'P 1'
#
loop_
_entity.id
_entity.type
_entity.pdbx_description
1 polymer ?
#
loop_
_entity_poly.entity_id
_entity_poly.type
_entity_poly.pdbx_seq_one_letter_code
_entity_poly.pdbx_strand_id
1 'polypeptide(L)'
;MDLSRLLDDSCPPFALLRRRTPGRDHDTVEVLIGRVHEAERLAELPVGPLPTLALVPFRQIRERGFDVRDDGTPLSVLVADEAYELPLAEALERLPAHDVRVEGGGFDVSDEEYAQTVRRVIDEEIGSGEGANFVIRRTYTGEVPGFGRADALALFRRLLAGERGAYWTFVVHTGERTLVGASPEVHVRMAGGTVVMNPISGTYRYPAGAAPTPEDLLAFLGDRKETEELSMVVDEELKMMCTVGDRGGVVIGPRLKEMAHLAHTEYELRGRSSLDVREVLRETMFAATVTGSPVQNACRVIERHEAGGRGYYAGALALLGTDGTGAQTLDSPILIRTADIAADGRLRVPVGATLVRHSDPAGEVAETHAKAAGILTALGVREGRPATGAPAAPRLADDPRVRAALDARRADLAPFWLKMQVRSAELSGHALVVDAEDTFTAMLAHVLRSSGLEVSVLRYDEPGLRELALAHEGPVVLGPGPGDPSDAADPKMRFLRALTADLVRDHRHGLLGVCLGHELIAAELGLEIVRKRVPFQGAQVRVDLFGQERTVGFYNSFTARCDDRAAEELALHRIEVSRDPATGEVHALRGPGFAGVQFHPESVLTTEGAALTASLLAGVLV
;
A
#
# COMPACT_ATOMS: atom_id res chain seq x y z
N MET A 1 5.84 11.00 35.71
CA MET A 1 4.80 10.04 36.17
C MET A 1 5.51 8.83 36.76
N ASP A 2 4.99 8.22 37.83
CA ASP A 2 5.47 6.91 38.31
C ASP A 2 4.83 5.77 37.49
N LEU A 3 5.66 5.00 36.78
CA LEU A 3 5.20 3.88 35.94
C LEU A 3 4.68 2.70 36.77
N SER A 4 4.99 2.62 38.06
CA SER A 4 4.48 1.57 38.95
C SER A 4 2.94 1.56 39.04
N ARG A 5 2.31 2.73 38.88
CA ARG A 5 0.84 2.88 38.82
C ARG A 5 0.22 2.02 37.72
N LEU A 6 0.92 1.80 36.60
CA LEU A 6 0.40 0.99 35.49
C LEU A 6 0.30 -0.50 35.83
N LEU A 7 0.98 -0.95 36.88
CA LEU A 7 0.93 -2.33 37.37
C LEU A 7 -0.30 -2.58 38.26
N ASP A 8 -0.94 -1.52 38.76
CA ASP A 8 -2.13 -1.62 39.60
C ASP A 8 -3.37 -1.91 38.73
N ASP A 9 -4.16 -2.91 39.10
CA ASP A 9 -5.38 -3.29 38.36
C ASP A 9 -6.43 -2.16 38.36
N SER A 10 -6.39 -1.25 39.34
CA SER A 10 -7.26 -0.07 39.39
C SER A 10 -6.84 1.03 38.39
N CYS A 11 -5.63 0.96 37.83
CA CYS A 11 -5.22 1.88 36.79
C CYS A 11 -6.05 1.61 35.52
N PRO A 12 -6.63 2.66 34.90
CA PRO A 12 -7.35 2.50 33.64
C PRO A 12 -6.47 1.89 32.54
N PRO A 13 -7.08 1.44 31.43
CA PRO A 13 -6.36 1.13 30.20
C PRO A 13 -5.33 2.20 29.85
N PHE A 14 -4.23 1.78 29.24
CA PHE A 14 -3.11 2.64 28.96
C PHE A 14 -2.39 2.27 27.66
N ALA A 15 -1.61 3.23 27.15
CA ALA A 15 -0.67 3.00 26.07
C ALA A 15 0.67 3.66 26.39
N LEU A 16 1.78 2.99 26.05
CA LEU A 16 3.10 3.61 25.99
C LEU A 16 3.57 3.60 24.55
N LEU A 17 4.00 4.76 24.06
CA LEU A 17 4.39 4.97 22.66
C LEU A 17 5.77 5.61 22.61
N ARG A 18 6.71 5.00 21.88
CA ARG A 18 7.92 5.66 21.41
C ARG A 18 7.81 5.86 19.91
N ARG A 19 7.74 7.11 19.47
CA ARG A 19 7.51 7.47 18.06
C ARG A 19 8.73 8.15 17.46
N ARG A 20 9.04 7.81 16.21
CA ARG A 20 10.04 8.48 15.38
C ARG A 20 9.40 9.43 14.37
N THR A 21 8.42 10.17 14.84
CA THR A 21 7.66 11.14 14.04
C THR A 21 8.52 12.37 13.79
N PRO A 22 8.66 12.86 12.54
CA PRO A 22 9.47 14.04 12.26
C PRO A 22 9.07 15.24 13.12
N GLY A 23 10.07 15.85 13.77
CA GLY A 23 9.87 17.00 14.65
C GLY A 23 9.61 16.67 16.12
N ARG A 24 9.60 15.39 16.52
CA ARG A 24 9.57 14.97 17.93
C ARG A 24 10.93 14.49 18.42
N ASP A 25 11.13 14.57 19.74
CA ASP A 25 12.28 13.95 20.41
C ASP A 25 12.14 12.42 20.39
N HIS A 26 13.15 11.73 19.86
CA HIS A 26 13.17 10.26 19.74
C HIS A 26 13.61 9.55 21.02
N ASP A 27 14.05 10.32 22.03
CA ASP A 27 14.43 9.85 23.36
C ASP A 27 13.31 10.06 24.40
N THR A 28 12.06 10.07 23.93
CA THR A 28 10.86 10.21 24.76
C THR A 28 9.92 9.00 24.59
N VAL A 29 9.28 8.61 25.69
CA VAL A 29 8.15 7.67 25.74
C VAL A 29 6.90 8.44 26.19
N GLU A 30 5.89 8.46 25.34
CA GLU A 30 4.56 8.99 25.65
C GLU A 30 3.76 7.95 26.44
N VAL A 31 3.06 8.37 27.48
CA VAL A 31 2.16 7.53 28.28
C VAL A 31 0.75 8.12 28.20
N LEU A 32 -0.20 7.34 27.71
CA LEU A 32 -1.62 7.67 27.66
C LEU A 32 -2.36 6.80 28.65
N ILE A 33 -3.23 7.39 29.47
CA ILE A 33 -4.10 6.66 30.40
C ILE A 33 -5.51 7.18 30.21
N GLY A 34 -6.47 6.27 30.07
CA GLY A 34 -7.85 6.67 29.95
C GLY A 34 -8.79 5.51 29.65
N ARG A 35 -10.05 5.85 29.43
CA ARG A 35 -11.09 4.84 29.18
C ARG A 35 -10.99 4.31 27.75
N VAL A 36 -11.23 3.02 27.62
CA VAL A 36 -11.46 2.37 26.32
C VAL A 36 -12.95 2.18 26.13
N HIS A 37 -13.43 2.54 24.93
CA HIS A 37 -14.75 2.19 24.45
C HIS A 37 -14.65 1.67 23.03
N GLU A 38 -15.72 1.04 22.55
CA GLU A 38 -15.81 0.58 21.16
C GLU A 38 -16.61 1.61 20.36
N ALA A 39 -16.12 1.95 19.16
CA ALA A 39 -16.84 2.76 18.18
C ALA A 39 -17.29 1.86 17.03
N GLU A 40 -18.37 2.24 16.33
CA GLU A 40 -18.81 1.49 15.15
C GLU A 40 -18.10 1.97 13.89
N ARG A 41 -17.83 3.28 13.82
CA ARG A 41 -17.29 3.98 12.65
C ARG A 41 -16.13 4.90 12.99
N LEU A 42 -15.21 5.09 12.04
CA LEU A 42 -14.11 6.04 12.16
C LEU A 42 -14.58 7.49 12.33
N ALA A 43 -15.76 7.84 11.81
CA ALA A 43 -16.34 9.17 11.96
C ALA A 43 -16.64 9.55 13.43
N GLU A 44 -16.83 8.55 14.30
CA GLU A 44 -17.16 8.71 15.72
C GLU A 44 -15.92 8.96 16.59
N LEU A 45 -14.71 8.82 16.03
CA LEU A 45 -13.48 9.00 16.79
C LEU A 45 -13.35 10.44 17.32
N PRO A 46 -13.15 10.64 18.63
CA PRO A 46 -12.95 11.97 19.18
C PRO A 46 -11.62 12.56 18.73
N VAL A 47 -11.64 13.85 18.39
CA VAL A 47 -10.45 14.65 18.05
C VAL A 47 -10.45 15.86 18.97
N GLY A 48 -9.44 15.95 19.83
CA GLY A 48 -9.39 16.97 20.87
C GLY A 48 -7.98 17.30 21.34
N PRO A 49 -7.86 18.14 22.38
CA PRO A 49 -6.57 18.59 22.91
C PRO A 49 -5.79 17.48 23.61
N LEU A 50 -6.48 16.55 24.27
CA LEU A 50 -5.88 15.29 24.71
C LEU A 50 -5.99 14.25 23.60
N PRO A 51 -4.95 13.43 23.41
CA PRO A 51 -4.90 12.47 22.33
C PRO A 51 -5.93 11.35 22.48
N THR A 52 -6.41 10.87 21.35
CA THR A 52 -7.21 9.65 21.23
C THR A 52 -6.42 8.62 20.45
N LEU A 53 -6.34 7.39 20.96
CA LEU A 53 -5.67 6.27 20.30
C LEU A 53 -6.71 5.24 19.86
N ALA A 54 -6.94 5.15 18.55
CA ALA A 54 -7.83 4.17 17.94
C ALA A 54 -7.05 2.95 17.44
N LEU A 55 -7.51 1.76 17.82
CA LEU A 55 -7.02 0.48 17.32
C LEU A 55 -8.00 0.08 16.22
N VAL A 56 -7.60 0.29 14.97
CA VAL A 56 -8.45 0.06 13.81
C VAL A 56 -8.24 -1.37 13.32
N PRO A 57 -9.23 -2.27 13.46
CA PRO A 57 -9.11 -3.64 13.01
C PRO A 57 -9.23 -3.73 11.49
N PHE A 58 -8.71 -4.81 10.90
CA PHE A 58 -8.77 -5.01 9.45
C PHE A 58 -10.21 -5.03 8.92
N ARG A 59 -11.16 -5.58 9.70
CA ARG A 59 -12.59 -5.59 9.34
C ARG A 59 -13.21 -4.21 9.18
N GLN A 60 -12.56 -3.14 9.65
CA GLN A 60 -13.05 -1.78 9.45
C GLN A 60 -13.02 -1.33 7.99
N ILE A 61 -12.27 -2.03 7.12
CA ILE A 61 -12.26 -1.82 5.66
C ILE A 61 -13.67 -1.86 5.03
N ARG A 62 -14.63 -2.50 5.69
CA ARG A 62 -16.06 -2.49 5.32
C ARG A 62 -16.64 -1.08 5.16
N GLU A 63 -16.09 -0.06 5.84
CA GLU A 63 -16.48 1.35 5.66
C GLU A 63 -16.12 1.92 4.28
N ARG A 64 -15.25 1.24 3.54
CA ARG A 64 -14.96 1.52 2.12
C ARG A 64 -15.84 0.71 1.16
N GLY A 65 -16.71 -0.16 1.69
CA GLY A 65 -17.54 -1.07 0.89
C GLY A 65 -16.77 -2.26 0.32
N PHE A 66 -15.60 -2.60 0.87
CA PHE A 66 -14.80 -3.72 0.39
C PHE A 66 -15.13 -5.01 1.16
N ASP A 67 -14.95 -6.14 0.49
CA ASP A 67 -15.12 -7.47 1.05
C ASP A 67 -14.18 -7.69 2.25
N VAL A 68 -14.69 -8.29 3.33
CA VAL A 68 -13.86 -8.66 4.47
C VAL A 68 -14.53 -9.71 5.35
N ARG A 69 -13.73 -10.69 5.79
CA ARG A 69 -14.16 -11.66 6.79
C ARG A 69 -14.28 -10.99 8.15
N ASP A 70 -15.53 -10.73 8.53
CA ASP A 70 -15.85 -10.17 9.83
C ASP A 70 -15.58 -11.20 10.95
N ASP A 71 -14.55 -10.96 11.75
CA ASP A 71 -14.19 -11.76 12.92
C ASP A 71 -14.65 -11.14 14.25
N GLY A 72 -15.47 -10.07 14.20
CA GLY A 72 -15.98 -9.37 15.37
C GLY A 72 -14.96 -8.50 16.11
N THR A 73 -13.72 -8.36 15.60
CA THR A 73 -12.72 -7.52 16.28
C THR A 73 -13.18 -6.05 16.36
N PRO A 74 -13.24 -5.44 17.55
CA PRO A 74 -13.82 -4.11 17.71
C PRO A 74 -12.88 -3.02 17.22
N LEU A 75 -13.44 -1.88 16.79
CA LEU A 75 -12.70 -0.61 16.72
C LEU A 75 -12.60 -0.07 18.15
N SER A 76 -11.50 -0.38 18.83
CA SER A 76 -11.27 0.02 20.23
C SER A 76 -10.64 1.41 20.30
N VAL A 77 -11.14 2.26 21.18
CA VAL A 77 -10.77 3.67 21.25
C VAL A 77 -10.38 4.03 22.68
N LEU A 78 -9.09 4.27 22.91
CA LEU A 78 -8.57 4.82 24.16
C LEU A 78 -8.62 6.35 24.07
N VAL A 79 -9.47 6.97 24.88
CA VAL A 79 -9.55 8.43 25.02
C VAL A 79 -8.73 8.82 26.24
N ALA A 80 -7.63 9.54 26.04
CA ALA A 80 -6.74 9.88 27.14
C ALA A 80 -7.41 10.88 28.10
N ASP A 81 -7.51 10.50 29.36
CA ASP A 81 -7.80 11.41 30.47
C ASP A 81 -6.50 12.06 30.97
N GLU A 82 -5.38 11.34 30.84
CA GLU A 82 -4.04 11.76 31.23
C GLU A 82 -3.03 11.42 30.12
N ALA A 83 -2.12 12.36 29.84
CA ALA A 83 -1.03 12.17 28.90
C ALA A 83 0.29 12.69 29.50
N TYR A 84 1.36 11.89 29.40
CA TYR A 84 2.68 12.21 29.93
C TYR A 84 3.76 11.94 28.90
N GLU A 85 4.88 12.64 29.03
CA GLU A 85 6.13 12.36 28.32
C GLU A 85 7.22 12.04 29.35
N LEU A 86 7.96 10.95 29.12
CA LEU A 86 9.06 10.50 29.97
C LEU A 86 10.32 10.33 29.14
N PRO A 87 11.50 10.73 29.64
CA PRO A 87 12.76 10.37 29.01
C PRO A 87 12.89 8.85 28.86
N LEU A 88 13.37 8.39 27.71
CA LEU A 88 13.54 6.98 27.38
C LEU A 88 14.41 6.26 28.41
N ALA A 89 15.49 6.90 28.87
CA ALA A 89 16.36 6.35 29.90
C ALA A 89 15.60 6.07 31.21
N GLU A 90 14.77 7.03 31.66
CA GLU A 90 13.95 6.88 32.87
C GLU A 90 12.90 5.77 32.69
N ALA A 91 12.28 5.67 31.51
CA ALA A 91 11.35 4.59 31.21
C ALA A 91 12.04 3.21 31.25
N LEU A 92 13.21 3.06 30.63
CA LEU A 92 13.97 1.80 30.60
C LEU A 92 14.43 1.34 31.99
N GLU A 93 14.72 2.27 32.89
CA GLU A 93 15.10 1.99 34.27
C GLU A 93 13.91 1.52 35.12
N ARG A 94 12.72 2.08 34.89
CA ARG A 94 11.52 1.83 35.70
C ARG A 94 10.62 0.70 35.18
N LEU A 95 10.68 0.38 33.90
CA LEU A 95 9.89 -0.71 33.33
C LEU A 95 10.34 -2.08 33.89
N PRO A 96 9.41 -3.03 34.12
CA PRO A 96 9.76 -4.39 34.52
C PRO A 96 10.76 -5.03 33.55
N ALA A 97 11.68 -5.83 34.09
CA ALA A 97 12.76 -6.45 33.34
C ALA A 97 12.80 -7.99 33.50
N HIS A 98 11.76 -8.59 34.11
CA HIS A 98 11.67 -10.03 34.27
C HIS A 98 11.44 -10.72 32.94
N ASP A 99 11.69 -12.03 32.93
CA ASP A 99 11.54 -12.81 31.72
C ASP A 99 10.09 -13.24 31.48
N VAL A 100 9.60 -12.93 30.28
CA VAL A 100 8.30 -13.40 29.78
C VAL A 100 8.56 -14.66 28.95
N ARG A 101 7.88 -15.75 29.32
CA ARG A 101 8.00 -17.05 28.66
C ARG A 101 6.78 -17.30 27.78
N VAL A 102 7.05 -17.70 26.53
CA VAL A 102 6.02 -18.21 25.62
C VAL A 102 6.09 -19.73 25.58
N GLU A 103 4.95 -20.40 25.73
CA GLU A 103 4.78 -21.84 25.64
C GLU A 103 3.95 -22.21 24.40
N GLY A 104 4.07 -23.46 23.92
CA GLY A 104 3.29 -23.97 22.79
C GLY A 104 3.50 -23.24 21.46
N GLY A 105 4.67 -22.62 21.29
CA GLY A 105 4.95 -21.72 20.17
C GLY A 105 5.05 -22.39 18.80
N GLY A 106 4.35 -21.87 17.79
CA GLY A 106 4.45 -22.36 16.41
C GLY A 106 3.58 -21.61 15.41
N PHE A 107 3.92 -21.70 14.12
CA PHE A 107 3.07 -21.16 13.05
C PHE A 107 1.81 -22.02 12.87
N ASP A 108 0.66 -21.36 12.69
CA ASP A 108 -0.64 -21.97 12.38
C ASP A 108 -0.67 -22.66 11.00
N VAL A 109 0.08 -22.11 10.05
CA VAL A 109 0.28 -22.63 8.70
C VAL A 109 1.76 -23.03 8.57
N SER A 110 2.01 -24.28 8.19
CA SER A 110 3.36 -24.78 8.00
C SER A 110 4.11 -24.07 6.88
N ASP A 111 5.44 -24.16 6.89
CA ASP A 111 6.28 -23.59 5.82
C ASP A 111 5.92 -24.15 4.44
N GLU A 112 5.59 -25.44 4.35
CA GLU A 112 5.21 -26.08 3.09
C GLU A 112 3.83 -25.62 2.60
N GLU A 113 2.84 -25.56 3.49
CA GLU A 113 1.50 -25.06 3.14
C GLU A 113 1.54 -23.59 2.73
N TYR A 114 2.33 -22.76 3.42
CA TYR A 114 2.49 -21.36 3.04
C TYR A 114 3.15 -21.23 1.67
N ALA A 115 4.20 -22.02 1.38
CA ALA A 115 4.81 -22.05 0.06
C ALA A 115 3.82 -22.48 -1.05
N GLN A 116 2.91 -23.40 -0.76
CA GLN A 116 1.84 -23.77 -1.70
C GLN A 116 0.84 -22.63 -1.92
N THR A 117 0.47 -21.90 -0.87
CA THR A 117 -0.35 -20.69 -1.00
C THR A 117 0.32 -19.63 -1.86
N VAL A 118 1.64 -19.44 -1.69
CA VAL A 118 2.40 -18.51 -2.56
C VAL A 118 2.30 -18.91 -4.03
N ARG A 119 2.48 -20.20 -4.37
CA ARG A 119 2.34 -20.68 -5.76
C ARG A 119 0.94 -20.43 -6.32
N ARG A 120 -0.10 -20.77 -5.56
CA ARG A 120 -1.50 -20.55 -5.99
C ARG A 120 -1.80 -19.08 -6.24
N VAL A 121 -1.37 -18.17 -5.36
CA VAL A 121 -1.57 -16.73 -5.58
C VAL A 121 -0.87 -16.25 -6.84
N ILE A 122 0.35 -16.72 -7.13
CA ILE A 122 1.07 -16.34 -8.35
C ILE A 122 0.34 -16.86 -9.60
N ASP A 123 -0.06 -18.12 -9.61
CA ASP A 123 -0.60 -18.77 -10.82
C ASP A 123 -2.08 -18.45 -11.07
N GLU A 124 -2.88 -18.45 -10.00
CA GLU A 124 -4.34 -18.40 -10.03
C GLU A 124 -4.90 -16.99 -9.80
N GLU A 125 -4.14 -16.07 -9.19
CA GLU A 125 -4.58 -14.69 -8.92
C GLU A 125 -3.79 -13.70 -9.79
N ILE A 126 -2.47 -13.57 -9.58
CA ILE A 126 -1.65 -12.64 -10.36
C ILE A 126 -1.67 -13.03 -11.83
N GLY A 127 -1.47 -14.32 -12.12
CA GLY A 127 -1.46 -14.84 -13.48
C GLY A 127 -2.82 -14.73 -14.19
N SER A 128 -3.92 -14.65 -13.47
CA SER A 128 -5.29 -14.55 -14.02
C SER A 128 -5.80 -13.11 -14.11
N GLY A 129 -4.95 -12.11 -13.84
CA GLY A 129 -5.32 -10.71 -13.96
C GLY A 129 -6.06 -10.13 -12.75
N GLU A 130 -6.09 -10.83 -11.61
CA GLU A 130 -6.74 -10.33 -10.39
C GLU A 130 -5.98 -9.14 -9.78
N GLY A 131 -4.69 -8.98 -10.09
CA GLY A 131 -3.89 -7.88 -9.58
C GLY A 131 -2.39 -8.05 -9.77
N ALA A 132 -1.63 -7.09 -9.27
CA ALA A 132 -0.17 -7.05 -9.41
C ALA A 132 0.56 -7.78 -8.28
N ASN A 133 0.05 -7.64 -7.06
CA ASN A 133 0.64 -8.17 -5.85
C ASN A 133 -0.40 -8.39 -4.74
N PHE A 134 -0.13 -9.35 -3.86
CA PHE A 134 -1.00 -9.67 -2.72
C PHE A 134 -0.17 -10.02 -1.49
N VAL A 135 -0.72 -9.80 -0.30
CA VAL A 135 -0.12 -10.18 0.97
C VAL A 135 -1.03 -11.17 1.66
N ILE A 136 -0.55 -12.39 1.87
CA ILE A 136 -1.28 -13.42 2.59
C ILE A 136 -0.64 -13.63 3.97
N ARG A 137 -1.47 -13.64 5.01
CA ARG A 137 -1.05 -13.82 6.39
C ARG A 137 -0.87 -15.30 6.73
N ARG A 138 0.13 -15.57 7.56
CA ARG A 138 0.14 -16.67 8.54
C ARG A 138 0.42 -16.13 9.94
N THR A 139 0.18 -16.92 10.98
CA THR A 139 0.26 -16.46 12.37
C THR A 139 1.18 -17.36 13.18
N TYR A 140 2.21 -16.79 13.81
CA TYR A 140 2.86 -17.47 14.92
C TYR A 140 1.96 -17.40 16.16
N THR A 141 1.67 -18.54 16.75
CA THR A 141 0.79 -18.68 17.91
C THR A 141 1.56 -19.21 19.11
N GLY A 142 1.02 -19.00 20.31
CA GLY A 142 1.56 -19.51 21.56
C GLY A 142 0.73 -19.05 22.74
N GLU A 143 1.25 -19.27 23.94
CA GLU A 143 0.61 -18.84 25.19
C GLU A 143 1.65 -18.21 26.12
N VAL A 144 1.24 -17.17 26.85
CA VAL A 144 2.00 -16.58 27.95
C VAL A 144 1.26 -16.90 29.25
N PRO A 145 1.64 -17.97 29.96
CA PRO A 145 0.91 -18.41 31.15
C PRO A 145 0.89 -17.33 32.23
N GLY A 146 -0.29 -17.02 32.75
CA GLY A 146 -0.46 -16.00 33.79
C GLY A 146 -0.17 -14.57 33.32
N PHE A 147 -0.30 -14.31 32.01
CA PHE A 147 -0.05 -13.01 31.40
C PHE A 147 -0.74 -11.87 32.16
N GLY A 148 0.05 -10.84 32.49
CA GLY A 148 -0.45 -9.62 33.11
C GLY A 148 0.22 -8.35 32.57
N ARG A 149 -0.16 -7.22 33.18
CA ARG A 149 0.36 -5.88 32.83
C ARG A 149 1.88 -5.79 32.98
N ALA A 150 2.45 -6.48 33.96
CA ALA A 150 3.89 -6.54 34.16
C ALA A 150 4.61 -7.16 32.95
N ASP A 151 4.07 -8.25 32.38
CA ASP A 151 4.63 -8.92 31.22
C ASP A 151 4.54 -8.04 29.97
N ALA A 152 3.39 -7.39 29.76
CA ALA A 152 3.20 -6.43 28.68
C ALA A 152 4.26 -5.32 28.68
N LEU A 153 4.54 -4.75 29.86
CA LEU A 153 5.54 -3.70 30.05
C LEU A 153 6.98 -4.23 29.93
N ALA A 154 7.25 -5.47 30.37
CA ALA A 154 8.54 -6.13 30.18
C ALA A 154 8.85 -6.39 28.69
N LEU A 155 7.86 -6.85 27.93
CA LEU A 155 7.97 -7.03 26.48
C LEU A 155 8.24 -5.70 25.77
N PHE A 156 7.52 -4.65 26.15
CA PHE A 156 7.75 -3.31 25.62
C PHE A 156 9.17 -2.81 25.91
N ARG A 157 9.67 -2.98 27.14
CA ARG A 157 11.05 -2.64 27.51
C ARG A 157 12.08 -3.35 26.64
N ARG A 158 11.87 -4.64 26.37
CA ARG A 158 12.76 -5.43 25.51
C ARG A 158 12.77 -4.90 24.07
N LEU A 159 11.62 -4.50 23.52
CA LEU A 159 11.56 -3.86 22.21
C LEU A 159 12.28 -2.51 22.19
N LEU A 160 12.10 -1.68 23.22
CA LEU A 160 12.79 -0.39 23.33
C LEU A 160 14.32 -0.53 23.32
N ALA A 161 14.85 -1.60 23.93
CA ALA A 161 16.27 -1.88 24.02
C ALA A 161 16.84 -2.61 22.79
N GLY A 162 16.07 -3.52 22.20
CA GLY A 162 16.54 -4.43 21.15
C GLY A 162 16.25 -3.96 19.72
N GLU A 163 15.11 -3.31 19.48
CA GLU A 163 14.68 -2.97 18.12
C GLU A 163 15.23 -1.61 17.66
N ARG A 164 15.55 -1.50 16.38
CA ARG A 164 16.09 -0.29 15.76
C ARG A 164 15.35 0.02 14.47
N GLY A 165 15.18 1.30 14.15
CA GLY A 165 14.55 1.72 12.90
C GLY A 165 13.02 1.57 12.85
N ALA A 166 12.37 1.10 13.93
CA ALA A 166 10.92 1.11 14.05
C ALA A 166 10.39 2.56 14.01
N TYR A 167 9.30 2.78 13.28
CA TYR A 167 8.56 4.03 13.29
C TYR A 167 7.93 4.25 14.66
N TRP A 168 7.17 3.26 15.13
CA TRP A 168 6.62 3.23 16.47
C TRP A 168 7.04 1.95 17.19
N THR A 169 7.47 2.09 18.44
CA THR A 169 7.49 1.00 19.42
C THR A 169 6.40 1.27 20.43
N PHE A 170 5.53 0.29 20.69
CA PHE A 170 4.36 0.52 21.52
C PHE A 170 3.95 -0.68 22.36
N VAL A 171 3.25 -0.39 23.45
CA VAL A 171 2.35 -1.30 24.15
C VAL A 171 1.02 -0.59 24.38
N VAL A 172 -0.07 -1.26 24.06
CA VAL A 172 -1.44 -0.79 24.35
C VAL A 172 -2.14 -1.89 25.14
N HIS A 173 -2.57 -1.58 26.35
CA HIS A 173 -3.36 -2.47 27.19
C HIS A 173 -4.78 -1.92 27.33
N THR A 174 -5.76 -2.63 26.77
CA THR A 174 -7.18 -2.21 26.75
C THR A 174 -7.99 -2.76 27.92
N GLY A 175 -7.38 -3.58 28.79
CA GLY A 175 -8.07 -4.41 29.77
C GLY A 175 -8.19 -5.84 29.27
N GLU A 176 -8.99 -6.08 28.23
CA GLU A 176 -9.27 -7.42 27.69
C GLU A 176 -8.21 -7.92 26.68
N ARG A 177 -7.42 -7.00 26.15
CA ARG A 177 -6.43 -7.29 25.10
C ARG A 177 -5.22 -6.37 25.19
N THR A 178 -4.07 -6.90 24.84
CA THR A 178 -2.81 -6.17 24.80
C THR A 178 -2.15 -6.30 23.42
N LEU A 179 -1.81 -5.16 22.81
CA LEU A 179 -0.98 -5.11 21.61
C LEU A 179 0.42 -4.63 21.98
N VAL A 180 1.46 -5.39 21.65
CA VAL A 180 2.87 -5.00 21.86
C VAL A 180 3.62 -5.13 20.54
N GLY A 181 4.24 -4.06 20.05
CA GLY A 181 4.82 -4.08 18.71
C GLY A 181 5.89 -3.04 18.43
N ALA A 182 6.62 -3.26 17.35
CA ALA A 182 7.61 -2.33 16.83
C ALA A 182 7.46 -2.22 15.31
N SER A 183 6.49 -1.41 14.88
CA SER A 183 6.15 -1.28 13.46
C SER A 183 7.14 -0.34 12.74
N PRO A 184 7.71 -0.74 11.60
CA PRO A 184 8.60 0.11 10.81
C PRO A 184 7.89 1.15 9.96
N GLU A 185 6.59 0.98 9.72
CA GLU A 185 5.91 1.59 8.58
C GLU A 185 4.81 2.55 9.02
N VAL A 186 4.83 3.74 8.43
CA VAL A 186 3.77 4.74 8.59
C VAL A 186 2.58 4.27 7.77
N HIS A 187 1.42 4.13 8.42
CA HIS A 187 0.16 3.97 7.70
C HIS A 187 -0.21 5.29 7.02
N VAL A 188 -0.43 6.32 7.83
CA VAL A 188 -0.66 7.68 7.38
C VAL A 188 -0.36 8.66 8.50
N ARG A 189 0.14 9.83 8.14
CA ARG A 189 0.33 10.96 9.06
C ARG A 189 -0.26 12.21 8.46
N MET A 190 -0.96 13.01 9.26
CA MET A 190 -1.46 14.32 8.87
C MET A 190 -1.07 15.37 9.91
N ALA A 191 -0.43 16.45 9.47
CA ALA A 191 -0.15 17.62 10.31
C ALA A 191 -0.05 18.87 9.44
N GLY A 192 -0.64 19.99 9.88
CA GLY A 192 -0.58 21.27 9.16
C GLY A 192 -1.14 21.20 7.72
N GLY A 193 -2.12 20.33 7.48
CA GLY A 193 -2.70 20.08 6.15
C GLY A 193 -1.78 19.31 5.19
N THR A 194 -0.70 18.70 5.67
CA THR A 194 0.15 17.80 4.89
C THR A 194 -0.12 16.36 5.32
N VAL A 195 -0.48 15.50 4.36
CA VAL A 195 -0.61 14.06 4.53
C VAL A 195 0.68 13.39 4.06
N VAL A 196 1.16 12.41 4.80
CA VAL A 196 2.37 11.65 4.49
C VAL A 196 2.11 10.16 4.59
N MET A 197 2.55 9.42 3.58
CA MET A 197 2.61 7.96 3.55
C MET A 197 4.03 7.52 3.21
N ASN A 198 4.38 6.28 3.52
CA ASN A 198 5.75 5.80 3.41
C ASN A 198 5.72 4.37 2.86
N PRO A 199 5.60 4.19 1.54
CA PRO A 199 5.64 2.86 0.94
C PRO A 199 7.02 2.24 1.19
N ILE A 200 7.03 1.09 1.87
CA ILE A 200 8.21 0.30 2.17
C ILE A 200 8.08 -1.06 1.50
N SER A 201 9.06 -1.40 0.68
CA SER A 201 9.12 -2.71 0.02
C SER A 201 10.54 -3.04 -0.40
N GLY A 202 10.78 -4.33 -0.62
CA GLY A 202 12.08 -4.93 -0.76
C GLY A 202 12.79 -5.12 0.59
N THR A 203 13.37 -6.32 0.79
CA THR A 203 13.94 -6.72 2.08
C THR A 203 15.36 -7.23 1.94
N TYR A 204 16.34 -6.42 2.32
CA TYR A 204 17.72 -6.86 2.46
C TYR A 204 17.92 -7.54 3.82
N ARG A 205 18.02 -8.88 3.83
CA ARG A 205 18.26 -9.67 5.04
C ARG A 205 19.73 -9.60 5.44
N TYR A 206 20.01 -9.25 6.70
CA TYR A 206 21.40 -9.25 7.16
C TYR A 206 21.93 -10.68 7.30
N PRO A 207 23.20 -10.94 6.91
CA PRO A 207 23.79 -12.27 7.04
C PRO A 207 23.83 -12.76 8.49
N ALA A 208 23.58 -14.06 8.69
CA ALA A 208 23.72 -14.69 9.99
C ALA A 208 25.19 -14.70 10.43
N GLY A 209 25.48 -14.20 11.63
CA GLY A 209 26.84 -14.24 12.20
C GLY A 209 27.84 -13.22 11.64
N ALA A 210 27.47 -12.41 10.65
CA ALA A 210 28.31 -11.35 10.09
C ALA A 210 27.63 -9.96 10.14
N ALA A 211 28.40 -8.90 9.90
CA ALA A 211 27.86 -7.56 9.70
C ALA A 211 27.49 -7.38 8.21
N PRO A 212 26.40 -6.67 7.88
CA PRO A 212 26.06 -6.39 6.48
C PRO A 212 27.13 -5.51 5.83
N THR A 213 27.42 -5.74 4.54
CA THR A 213 28.39 -4.97 3.77
C THR A 213 27.71 -4.08 2.71
N PRO A 214 28.34 -2.97 2.29
CA PRO A 214 27.86 -2.19 1.15
C PRO A 214 27.80 -2.99 -0.15
N GLU A 215 28.72 -3.93 -0.36
CA GLU A 215 28.77 -4.77 -1.56
C GLU A 215 27.52 -5.66 -1.68
N ASP A 216 27.13 -6.33 -0.59
CA ASP A 216 25.91 -7.13 -0.55
C ASP A 216 24.65 -6.27 -0.72
N LEU A 217 24.64 -5.07 -0.12
CA LEU A 217 23.53 -4.13 -0.28
C LEU A 217 23.44 -3.62 -1.73
N LEU A 218 24.55 -3.35 -2.40
CA LEU A 218 24.55 -2.92 -3.80
C LEU A 218 24.03 -4.04 -4.72
N ALA A 219 24.32 -5.31 -4.42
CA ALA A 219 23.73 -6.44 -5.14
C ALA A 219 22.20 -6.49 -4.96
N PHE A 220 21.71 -6.29 -3.73
CA PHE A 220 20.28 -6.14 -3.44
C PHE A 220 19.66 -4.94 -4.18
N LEU A 221 20.33 -3.78 -4.17
CA LEU A 221 19.84 -2.58 -4.87
C LEU A 221 19.85 -2.73 -6.40
N GLY A 222 20.66 -3.63 -6.94
CA GLY A 222 20.67 -4.00 -8.35
C GLY A 222 19.68 -5.10 -8.72
N ASP A 223 18.99 -5.70 -7.75
CA ASP A 223 18.00 -6.75 -8.02
C ASP A 223 16.74 -6.14 -8.67
N ARG A 224 16.38 -6.70 -9.83
CA ARG A 224 15.21 -6.27 -10.58
C ARG A 224 13.92 -6.59 -9.84
N LYS A 225 13.81 -7.74 -9.16
CA LYS A 225 12.62 -8.11 -8.38
C LYS A 225 12.34 -7.03 -7.33
N GLU A 226 13.37 -6.68 -6.55
CA GLU A 226 13.26 -5.73 -5.44
C GLU A 226 12.96 -4.30 -5.94
N THR A 227 13.50 -3.93 -7.10
CA THR A 227 13.20 -2.62 -7.73
C THR A 227 11.76 -2.56 -8.22
N GLU A 228 11.29 -3.60 -8.92
CA GLU A 228 9.90 -3.69 -9.40
C GLU A 228 8.92 -3.72 -8.22
N GLU A 229 9.21 -4.47 -7.17
CA GLU A 229 8.39 -4.54 -5.95
C GLU A 229 8.20 -3.14 -5.32
N LEU A 230 9.29 -2.39 -5.19
CA LEU A 230 9.24 -1.04 -4.65
C LEU A 230 8.43 -0.09 -5.53
N SER A 231 8.65 -0.10 -6.85
CA SER A 231 7.89 0.80 -7.74
C SER A 231 6.40 0.48 -7.76
N MET A 232 6.03 -0.80 -7.65
CA MET A 232 4.62 -1.20 -7.55
C MET A 232 3.98 -0.59 -6.31
N VAL A 233 4.54 -0.80 -5.12
CA VAL A 233 3.93 -0.25 -3.90
C VAL A 233 3.92 1.29 -3.86
N VAL A 234 4.85 1.95 -4.57
CA VAL A 234 4.84 3.40 -4.73
C VAL A 234 3.63 3.84 -5.56
N ASP A 235 3.37 3.22 -6.71
CA ASP A 235 2.16 3.51 -7.49
C ASP A 235 0.91 3.28 -6.63
N GLU A 236 0.85 2.18 -5.88
CA GLU A 236 -0.32 1.85 -5.07
C GLU A 236 -0.63 2.84 -3.96
N GLU A 237 0.39 3.23 -3.20
CA GLU A 237 0.20 4.26 -2.19
C GLU A 237 0.01 5.65 -2.81
N LEU A 238 0.49 5.86 -4.04
CA LEU A 238 0.24 7.10 -4.78
C LEU A 238 -1.22 7.19 -5.23
N LYS A 239 -1.90 6.08 -5.55
CA LYS A 239 -3.35 6.04 -5.74
C LYS A 239 -4.08 6.58 -4.50
N MET A 240 -3.74 6.06 -3.32
CA MET A 240 -4.31 6.53 -2.05
C MET A 240 -3.98 8.01 -1.81
N MET A 241 -2.72 8.40 -2.04
CA MET A 241 -2.29 9.80 -1.90
C MET A 241 -3.04 10.74 -2.84
N CYS A 242 -3.37 10.33 -4.06
CA CYS A 242 -4.19 11.12 -4.98
C CYS A 242 -5.65 11.23 -4.53
N THR A 243 -6.16 10.26 -3.76
CA THR A 243 -7.48 10.33 -3.13
C THR A 243 -7.49 11.30 -1.95
N VAL A 244 -6.50 11.25 -1.05
CA VAL A 244 -6.50 12.06 0.18
C VAL A 244 -5.77 13.40 0.06
N GLY A 245 -4.86 13.53 -0.89
CA GLY A 245 -4.10 14.74 -1.22
C GLY A 245 -4.80 15.57 -2.28
N ASP A 246 -5.99 16.09 -1.98
CA ASP A 246 -6.86 16.84 -2.90
C ASP A 246 -6.21 18.11 -3.50
N ARG A 247 -5.08 18.56 -2.94
CA ARG A 247 -4.34 19.75 -3.39
C ARG A 247 -2.95 19.42 -3.94
N GLY A 248 -2.78 18.18 -4.41
CA GLY A 248 -1.58 17.66 -5.07
C GLY A 248 -0.59 17.00 -4.11
N GLY A 249 0.37 16.31 -4.70
CA GLY A 249 1.38 15.58 -3.97
C GLY A 249 2.69 15.37 -4.72
N VAL A 250 3.65 14.78 -4.03
CA VAL A 250 5.02 14.55 -4.50
C VAL A 250 5.59 13.27 -3.91
N VAL A 251 6.38 12.56 -4.72
CA VAL A 251 7.19 11.41 -4.38
C VAL A 251 8.62 11.87 -4.03
N ILE A 252 9.10 11.48 -2.86
CA ILE A 252 10.41 11.85 -2.32
C ILE A 252 11.17 10.56 -1.97
N GLY A 253 12.42 10.43 -2.43
CA GLY A 253 13.24 9.23 -2.21
C GLY A 253 13.84 8.71 -3.52
N PRO A 254 14.29 7.43 -3.55
CA PRO A 254 14.18 6.44 -2.48
C PRO A 254 15.20 6.69 -1.34
N ARG A 255 14.97 6.05 -0.19
CA ARG A 255 15.88 6.04 0.96
C ARG A 255 16.09 4.60 1.44
N LEU A 256 17.17 4.39 2.19
CA LEU A 256 17.43 3.13 2.89
C LEU A 256 16.98 3.26 4.35
N LYS A 257 16.18 2.30 4.81
CA LYS A 257 15.73 2.18 6.20
C LYS A 257 16.41 0.98 6.86
N GLU A 258 17.45 1.25 7.63
CA GLU A 258 18.19 0.21 8.37
C GLU A 258 17.48 -0.16 9.68
N MET A 259 17.13 -1.45 9.85
CA MET A 259 16.57 -2.03 11.08
C MET A 259 17.57 -2.94 11.78
N ALA A 260 17.17 -3.59 12.89
CA ALA A 260 18.06 -4.47 13.65
C ALA A 260 18.50 -5.74 12.90
N HIS A 261 17.60 -6.33 12.12
CA HIS A 261 17.80 -7.63 11.46
C HIS A 261 17.82 -7.58 9.92
N LEU A 262 17.46 -6.44 9.35
CA LEU A 262 17.26 -6.26 7.92
C LEU A 262 17.30 -4.76 7.56
N ALA A 263 17.35 -4.44 6.28
CA ALA A 263 17.10 -3.09 5.77
C ALA A 263 16.02 -3.13 4.68
N HIS A 264 15.30 -2.02 4.55
CA HIS A 264 14.30 -1.82 3.50
C HIS A 264 14.65 -0.62 2.62
N THR A 265 14.14 -0.63 1.39
CA THR A 265 14.04 0.58 0.58
C THR A 265 12.67 1.22 0.76
N GLU A 266 12.64 2.55 0.80
CA GLU A 266 11.39 3.28 1.05
C GLU A 266 11.31 4.57 0.23
N TYR A 267 10.10 4.94 -0.18
CA TYR A 267 9.79 6.30 -0.63
C TYR A 267 8.90 6.99 0.40
N GLU A 268 8.84 8.31 0.33
CA GLU A 268 7.92 9.12 1.09
C GLU A 268 6.98 9.83 0.11
N LEU A 269 5.68 9.65 0.30
CA LEU A 269 4.65 10.37 -0.44
C LEU A 269 4.15 11.51 0.42
N ARG A 270 4.09 12.71 -0.13
CA ARG A 270 3.54 13.88 0.56
C ARG A 270 2.45 14.53 -0.26
N GLY A 271 1.27 14.71 0.32
CA GLY A 271 0.14 15.41 -0.28
C GLY A 271 -0.33 16.56 0.58
N ARG A 272 -0.99 17.53 -0.04
CA ARG A 272 -1.73 18.58 0.68
C ARG A 272 -3.19 18.16 0.74
N SER A 273 -3.75 18.14 1.95
CA SER A 273 -5.12 17.71 2.20
C SER A 273 -5.93 18.79 2.92
N SER A 274 -7.21 18.88 2.58
CA SER A 274 -8.22 19.62 3.34
C SER A 274 -9.29 18.76 4.00
N LEU A 275 -9.15 17.44 3.89
CA LEU A 275 -10.06 16.47 4.50
C LEU A 275 -9.93 16.43 6.02
N ASP A 276 -10.96 15.90 6.67
CA ASP A 276 -10.89 15.58 8.10
C ASP A 276 -9.95 14.38 8.33
N VAL A 277 -9.21 14.35 9.44
CA VAL A 277 -8.28 13.25 9.76
C VAL A 277 -8.95 11.87 9.77
N ARG A 278 -10.25 11.79 10.09
CA ARG A 278 -11.04 10.55 10.08
C ARG A 278 -11.36 10.10 8.65
N GLU A 279 -11.59 11.04 7.74
CA GLU A 279 -11.75 10.76 6.32
C GLU A 279 -10.44 10.30 5.69
N VAL A 280 -9.32 10.97 6.02
CA VAL A 280 -7.98 10.53 5.60
C VAL A 280 -7.72 9.10 6.06
N LEU A 281 -7.94 8.81 7.35
CA LEU A 281 -7.77 7.47 7.91
C LEU A 281 -8.67 6.44 7.20
N ARG A 282 -9.93 6.79 6.92
CA ARG A 282 -10.88 5.91 6.23
C ARG A 282 -10.44 5.58 4.80
N GLU A 283 -10.04 6.59 4.03
CA GLU A 283 -9.67 6.41 2.62
C GLU A 283 -8.31 5.71 2.44
N THR A 284 -7.43 5.77 3.44
CA THR A 284 -6.16 5.05 3.40
C THR A 284 -6.25 3.59 3.86
N MET A 285 -7.40 3.13 4.38
CA MET A 285 -7.56 1.72 4.78
C MET A 285 -7.44 0.77 3.56
N PHE A 286 -6.61 -0.27 3.61
CA PHE A 286 -5.32 -0.28 4.32
C PHE A 286 -4.19 -0.33 3.30
N ALA A 287 -2.97 -0.04 3.74
CA ALA A 287 -1.82 0.07 2.85
C ALA A 287 -1.65 -1.17 1.96
N ALA A 288 -1.27 -0.95 0.70
CA ALA A 288 -1.06 -2.02 -0.28
C ALA A 288 0.07 -2.97 0.13
N THR A 289 1.03 -2.49 0.93
CA THR A 289 2.16 -3.24 1.50
C THR A 289 1.75 -4.35 2.47
N VAL A 290 0.49 -4.35 2.94
CA VAL A 290 -0.07 -5.37 3.83
C VAL A 290 -1.37 -5.97 3.32
N THR A 291 -1.81 -5.60 2.12
CA THR A 291 -3.03 -6.11 1.47
C THR A 291 -2.73 -6.64 0.08
N GLY A 292 -2.47 -5.75 -0.87
CA GLY A 292 -2.22 -6.03 -2.27
C GLY A 292 -2.77 -4.93 -3.16
N SER A 293 -2.77 -5.18 -4.47
CA SER A 293 -3.29 -4.27 -5.47
C SER A 293 -4.00 -4.98 -6.62
N PRO A 294 -5.15 -4.45 -7.09
CA PRO A 294 -5.88 -3.30 -6.52
C PRO A 294 -6.48 -3.62 -5.16
N VAL A 295 -6.52 -2.66 -4.22
CA VAL A 295 -6.84 -2.93 -2.80
C VAL A 295 -8.19 -3.61 -2.62
N GLN A 296 -9.23 -3.17 -3.34
CA GLN A 296 -10.56 -3.78 -3.26
C GLN A 296 -10.51 -5.26 -3.69
N ASN A 297 -9.82 -5.59 -4.78
CA ASN A 297 -9.72 -6.98 -5.20
C ASN A 297 -8.76 -7.79 -4.32
N ALA A 298 -7.71 -7.16 -3.79
CA ALA A 298 -6.82 -7.79 -2.82
C ALA A 298 -7.57 -8.25 -1.57
N CYS A 299 -8.59 -7.50 -1.12
CA CYS A 299 -9.48 -7.96 -0.06
C CYS A 299 -10.20 -9.27 -0.42
N ARG A 300 -10.73 -9.41 -1.64
CA ARG A 300 -11.35 -10.66 -2.13
C ARG A 300 -10.35 -11.81 -2.21
N VAL A 301 -9.13 -11.55 -2.68
CA VAL A 301 -8.05 -12.56 -2.72
C VAL A 301 -7.68 -13.02 -1.30
N ILE A 302 -7.55 -12.09 -0.35
CA ILE A 302 -7.30 -12.40 1.07
C ILE A 302 -8.40 -13.33 1.60
N GLU A 303 -9.67 -13.06 1.30
CA GLU A 303 -10.76 -13.93 1.71
C GLU A 303 -10.70 -15.33 1.09
N ARG A 304 -10.18 -15.48 -0.13
CA ARG A 304 -10.03 -16.79 -0.78
C ARG A 304 -8.92 -17.64 -0.14
N HIS A 305 -7.82 -17.02 0.27
CA HIS A 305 -6.59 -17.72 0.68
C HIS A 305 -6.34 -17.78 2.19
N GLU A 306 -6.94 -16.91 3.00
CA GLU A 306 -6.77 -16.94 4.46
C GLU A 306 -7.89 -17.70 5.17
N ALA A 307 -7.61 -18.25 6.34
CA ALA A 307 -8.60 -18.78 7.27
C ALA A 307 -8.91 -17.75 8.38
N GLY A 308 -10.20 -17.56 8.70
CA GLY A 308 -10.65 -16.56 9.68
C GLY A 308 -10.36 -15.10 9.29
N GLY A 309 -10.70 -14.15 10.15
CA GLY A 309 -10.35 -12.73 9.98
C GLY A 309 -8.97 -12.38 10.53
N ARG A 310 -8.48 -11.19 10.14
CA ARG A 310 -7.12 -10.70 10.44
C ARG A 310 -6.98 -10.08 11.84
N GLY A 311 -8.06 -9.86 12.57
CA GLY A 311 -8.05 -9.07 13.79
C GLY A 311 -7.47 -7.69 13.52
N TYR A 312 -6.43 -7.32 14.28
CA TYR A 312 -5.71 -6.07 14.11
C TYR A 312 -4.54 -6.13 13.11
N TYR A 313 -4.17 -7.30 12.59
CA TYR A 313 -3.10 -7.41 11.60
C TYR A 313 -3.46 -6.66 10.32
N ALA A 314 -2.49 -5.94 9.75
CA ALA A 314 -2.67 -5.05 8.60
C ALA A 314 -3.62 -3.86 8.84
N GLY A 315 -4.19 -3.75 10.04
CA GLY A 315 -4.93 -2.58 10.50
C GLY A 315 -4.00 -1.42 10.87
N ALA A 316 -4.52 -0.48 11.64
CA ALA A 316 -3.81 0.74 12.00
C ALA A 316 -3.94 1.06 13.48
N LEU A 317 -2.88 1.60 14.09
CA LEU A 317 -2.96 2.24 15.39
C LEU A 317 -2.95 3.75 15.14
N ALA A 318 -4.06 4.45 15.34
CA ALA A 318 -4.20 5.85 14.93
C ALA A 318 -4.24 6.76 16.16
N LEU A 319 -3.25 7.64 16.31
CA LEU A 319 -3.25 8.70 17.31
C LEU A 319 -3.82 9.98 16.68
N LEU A 320 -5.02 10.35 17.13
CA LEU A 320 -5.72 11.56 16.72
C LEU A 320 -5.61 12.62 17.82
N GLY A 321 -5.54 13.88 17.42
CA GLY A 321 -5.54 15.01 18.35
C GLY A 321 -5.52 16.34 17.63
N THR A 322 -5.26 17.42 18.36
CA THR A 322 -5.06 18.76 17.81
C THR A 322 -3.69 19.31 18.19
N ASP A 323 -3.05 20.06 17.29
CA ASP A 323 -1.84 20.80 17.63
C ASP A 323 -2.15 22.07 18.45
N GLY A 324 -1.10 22.82 18.82
CA GLY A 324 -1.24 24.05 19.61
C GLY A 324 -2.00 25.19 18.91
N THR A 325 -2.31 25.06 17.63
CA THR A 325 -3.16 25.99 16.86
C THR A 325 -4.61 25.52 16.75
N GLY A 326 -4.92 24.32 17.25
CA GLY A 326 -6.22 23.67 17.12
C GLY A 326 -6.40 22.89 15.80
N ALA A 327 -5.37 22.80 14.95
CA ALA A 327 -5.44 22.02 13.72
C ALA A 327 -5.38 20.53 14.04
N GLN A 328 -6.19 19.73 13.33
CA GLN A 328 -6.22 18.28 13.52
C GLN A 328 -4.89 17.65 13.15
N THR A 329 -4.53 16.61 13.89
CA THR A 329 -3.34 15.80 13.67
C THR A 329 -3.70 14.31 13.68
N LEU A 330 -3.01 13.55 12.84
CA LEU A 330 -3.09 12.11 12.77
C LEU A 330 -1.66 11.58 12.68
N ASP A 331 -1.35 10.58 13.49
CA ASP A 331 -0.12 9.83 13.35
C ASP A 331 -0.43 8.35 13.58
N SER A 332 -0.17 7.53 12.56
CA SER A 332 -0.56 6.13 12.58
C SER A 332 0.50 5.21 11.98
N PRO A 333 1.02 4.22 12.71
CA PRO A 333 1.71 3.08 12.13
C PRO A 333 0.73 2.01 11.64
N ILE A 334 1.19 1.20 10.69
CA ILE A 334 0.53 -0.06 10.32
C ILE A 334 0.74 -1.07 11.45
N LEU A 335 -0.28 -1.86 11.79
CA LEU A 335 -0.19 -2.94 12.78
C LEU A 335 0.44 -4.22 12.18
N ILE A 336 1.75 -4.16 12.02
CA ILE A 336 2.65 -5.27 11.69
C ILE A 336 3.80 -5.33 12.70
N ARG A 337 4.47 -6.49 12.81
CA ARG A 337 5.52 -6.72 13.83
C ARG A 337 4.95 -6.50 15.24
N THR A 338 3.73 -7.00 15.44
CA THR A 338 2.92 -6.78 16.63
C THR A 338 2.44 -8.12 17.17
N ALA A 339 2.61 -8.32 18.48
CA ALA A 339 1.97 -9.36 19.25
C ALA A 339 0.59 -8.88 19.71
N ASP A 340 -0.44 -9.67 19.42
CA ASP A 340 -1.81 -9.54 19.93
C ASP A 340 -2.02 -10.61 21.01
N ILE A 341 -2.16 -10.17 22.27
CA ILE A 341 -2.22 -11.03 23.45
C ILE A 341 -3.57 -10.84 24.13
N ALA A 342 -4.35 -11.91 24.22
CA ALA A 342 -5.62 -11.91 24.94
C ALA A 342 -5.41 -11.91 26.47
N ALA A 343 -6.44 -11.53 27.24
CA ALA A 343 -6.39 -11.54 28.70
C ALA A 343 -6.05 -12.92 29.32
N ASP A 344 -6.38 -14.01 28.62
CA ASP A 344 -6.04 -15.38 29.03
C ASP A 344 -4.60 -15.80 28.64
N GLY A 345 -3.81 -14.88 28.08
CA GLY A 345 -2.41 -15.13 27.71
C GLY A 345 -2.22 -15.73 26.32
N ARG A 346 -3.29 -16.03 25.56
CA ARG A 346 -3.14 -16.50 24.17
C ARG A 346 -2.46 -15.43 23.32
N LEU A 347 -1.36 -15.81 22.67
CA LEU A 347 -0.50 -14.96 21.86
C LEU A 347 -0.72 -15.24 20.38
N ARG A 348 -0.84 -14.17 19.59
CA ARG A 348 -0.82 -14.20 18.13
C ARG A 348 0.18 -13.18 17.60
N VAL A 349 1.04 -13.59 16.68
CA VAL A 349 1.96 -12.73 15.94
C VAL A 349 1.76 -12.97 14.44
N PRO A 350 0.80 -12.27 13.82
CA PRO A 350 0.54 -12.37 12.39
C PRO A 350 1.67 -11.77 11.55
N VAL A 351 1.97 -12.40 10.42
CA VAL A 351 3.01 -11.98 9.48
C VAL A 351 2.66 -12.41 8.05
N GLY A 352 3.13 -11.67 7.06
CA GLY A 352 2.98 -11.98 5.65
C GLY A 352 4.16 -11.43 4.85
N ALA A 353 4.17 -11.75 3.56
CA ALA A 353 5.13 -11.24 2.59
C ALA A 353 4.39 -10.76 1.33
N THR A 354 4.99 -9.82 0.61
CA THR A 354 4.41 -9.28 -0.63
C THR A 354 4.68 -10.28 -1.74
N LEU A 355 3.62 -10.92 -2.23
CA LEU A 355 3.70 -11.89 -3.30
C LEU A 355 3.60 -11.17 -4.63
N VAL A 356 4.63 -11.31 -5.46
CA VAL A 356 4.70 -10.77 -6.82
C VAL A 356 4.92 -11.91 -7.82
N ARG A 357 4.76 -11.64 -9.12
CA ARG A 357 4.88 -12.67 -10.17
C ARG A 357 6.20 -13.46 -10.16
N HIS A 358 7.29 -12.85 -9.67
CA HIS A 358 8.62 -13.46 -9.59
C HIS A 358 8.99 -13.93 -8.17
N SER A 359 8.04 -13.98 -7.24
CA SER A 359 8.27 -14.48 -5.90
C SER A 359 8.68 -15.95 -5.91
N ASP A 360 9.75 -16.27 -5.17
CA ASP A 360 10.16 -17.65 -4.89
C ASP A 360 9.46 -18.11 -3.60
N PRO A 361 8.63 -19.17 -3.64
CA PRO A 361 7.89 -19.64 -2.46
C PRO A 361 8.76 -19.90 -1.23
N ALA A 362 9.97 -20.46 -1.40
CA ALA A 362 10.87 -20.70 -0.28
C ALA A 362 11.45 -19.39 0.28
N GLY A 363 11.79 -18.45 -0.61
CA GLY A 363 12.21 -17.09 -0.27
C GLY A 363 11.16 -16.34 0.56
N GLU A 364 9.88 -16.43 0.19
CA GLU A 364 8.78 -15.76 0.89
C GLU A 364 8.49 -16.37 2.26
N VAL A 365 8.61 -17.70 2.40
CA VAL A 365 8.59 -18.39 3.70
C VAL A 365 9.71 -17.84 4.59
N ALA A 366 10.94 -17.80 4.09
CA ALA A 366 12.08 -17.29 4.85
C ALA A 366 11.92 -15.80 5.23
N GLU A 367 11.29 -15.01 4.37
CA GLU A 367 10.96 -13.61 4.67
C GLU A 367 9.99 -13.48 5.84
N THR A 368 8.91 -14.26 5.89
CA THR A 368 7.98 -14.20 7.04
C THR A 368 8.67 -14.56 8.37
N HIS A 369 9.59 -15.52 8.38
CA HIS A 369 10.43 -15.84 9.56
C HIS A 369 11.35 -14.68 9.95
N ALA A 370 11.93 -13.98 8.97
CA ALA A 370 12.79 -12.83 9.20
C ALA A 370 11.99 -11.64 9.75
N LYS A 371 10.82 -11.37 9.18
CA LYS A 371 9.89 -10.32 9.61
C LYS A 371 9.38 -10.57 11.04
N ALA A 372 9.10 -11.82 11.41
CA ALA A 372 8.70 -12.16 12.79
C ALA A 372 9.87 -12.15 13.80
N ALA A 373 11.13 -12.16 13.34
CA ALA A 373 12.29 -12.37 14.21
C ALA A 373 12.41 -11.36 15.36
N GLY A 374 12.23 -10.07 15.08
CA GLY A 374 12.39 -9.01 16.09
C GLY A 374 11.40 -9.15 17.25
N ILE A 375 10.10 -9.31 16.93
CA ILE A 375 9.05 -9.47 17.94
C ILE A 375 9.19 -10.82 18.68
N LEU A 376 9.53 -11.91 17.99
CA LEU A 376 9.76 -13.22 18.63
C LEU A 376 10.99 -13.21 19.56
N THR A 377 11.99 -12.39 19.26
CA THR A 377 13.14 -12.17 20.14
C THR A 377 12.71 -11.43 21.40
N ALA A 378 11.91 -10.37 21.27
CA ALA A 378 11.38 -9.65 22.43
C ALA A 378 10.48 -10.54 23.32
N LEU A 379 9.74 -11.47 22.70
CA LEU A 379 8.94 -12.49 23.38
C LEU A 379 9.76 -13.62 24.04
N GLY A 380 11.09 -13.63 23.90
CA GLY A 380 11.95 -14.68 24.45
C GLY A 380 11.83 -16.04 23.75
N VAL A 381 11.15 -16.09 22.60
CA VAL A 381 11.02 -17.30 21.75
C VAL A 381 12.33 -17.58 21.00
N ARG A 382 13.04 -16.52 20.61
CA ARG A 382 14.31 -16.59 19.89
C ARG A 382 15.40 -15.93 20.71
N GLU A 383 16.61 -16.48 20.67
CA GLU A 383 17.77 -15.82 21.25
C GLU A 383 18.08 -14.52 20.49
N GLY A 384 18.27 -13.45 21.26
CA GLY A 384 18.67 -12.16 20.69
C GLY A 384 20.14 -12.18 20.27
N ARG A 385 20.48 -11.37 19.25
CA ARG A 385 21.89 -11.15 18.91
C ARG A 385 22.57 -10.42 20.08
N PRO A 386 23.71 -10.90 20.60
CA PRO A 386 24.42 -10.20 21.67
C PRO A 386 24.69 -8.76 21.25
N ALA A 387 24.43 -7.80 22.14
CA ALA A 387 24.82 -6.42 21.93
C ALA A 387 26.35 -6.36 21.91
N THR A 388 26.95 -6.48 20.73
CA THR A 388 28.38 -6.28 20.58
C THR A 388 28.64 -4.79 20.82
N GLY A 389 29.35 -4.46 21.89
CA GLY A 389 29.85 -3.11 22.20
C GLY A 389 30.89 -2.59 21.20
N ALA A 390 30.82 -3.06 19.95
CA ALA A 390 31.61 -2.55 18.84
C ALA A 390 31.17 -1.11 18.54
N PRO A 391 32.09 -0.21 18.15
CA PRO A 391 31.74 1.12 17.69
C PRO A 391 30.68 1.02 16.59
N ALA A 392 29.74 1.98 16.55
CA ALA A 392 28.72 2.03 15.53
C ALA A 392 29.40 1.96 14.15
N ALA A 393 29.21 0.85 13.44
CA ALA A 393 29.65 0.72 12.07
C ALA A 393 29.06 1.89 11.27
N PRO A 394 29.77 2.44 10.27
CA PRO A 394 29.20 3.46 9.41
C PRO A 394 27.88 2.93 8.83
N ARG A 395 26.84 3.76 8.83
CA ARG A 395 25.54 3.39 8.28
C ARG A 395 25.72 3.07 6.80
N LEU A 396 25.06 2.01 6.34
CA LEU A 396 25.12 1.64 4.92
C LEU A 396 24.57 2.77 4.04
N ALA A 397 23.58 3.49 4.54
CA ALA A 397 23.00 4.65 3.86
C ALA A 397 23.99 5.81 3.60
N ASP A 398 25.10 5.89 4.34
CA ASP A 398 26.09 6.96 4.18
C ASP A 398 27.14 6.65 3.09
N ASP A 399 27.25 5.40 2.63
CA ASP A 399 28.16 4.99 1.55
C ASP A 399 27.81 5.75 0.25
N PRO A 400 28.76 6.48 -0.38
CA PRO A 400 28.51 7.23 -1.61
C PRO A 400 27.98 6.37 -2.77
N ARG A 401 28.39 5.10 -2.86
CA ARG A 401 27.96 4.18 -3.91
C ARG A 401 26.49 3.79 -3.72
N VAL A 402 26.09 3.55 -2.46
CA VAL A 402 24.70 3.25 -2.09
C VAL A 402 23.81 4.46 -2.40
N ARG A 403 24.25 5.67 -2.04
CA ARG A 403 23.52 6.91 -2.39
C ARG A 403 23.37 7.09 -3.90
N ALA A 404 24.44 6.89 -4.67
CA ALA A 404 24.38 6.97 -6.12
C ALA A 404 23.43 5.93 -6.74
N ALA A 405 23.38 4.71 -6.20
CA ALA A 405 22.46 3.67 -6.65
C ALA A 405 20.99 4.04 -6.35
N LEU A 406 20.71 4.60 -5.17
CA LEU A 406 19.37 5.10 -4.82
C LEU A 406 18.97 6.31 -5.68
N ASP A 407 19.88 7.26 -5.93
CA ASP A 407 19.63 8.42 -6.78
C ASP A 407 19.37 8.00 -8.24
N ALA A 408 20.05 6.97 -8.74
CA ALA A 408 19.81 6.43 -10.09
C ALA A 408 18.37 5.93 -10.25
N ARG A 409 17.82 5.21 -9.25
CA ARG A 409 16.42 4.75 -9.28
C ARG A 409 15.41 5.90 -9.37
N ARG A 410 15.74 7.07 -8.82
CA ARG A 410 14.89 8.25 -8.92
C ARG A 410 14.82 8.79 -10.35
N ALA A 411 15.88 8.63 -11.15
CA ALA A 411 15.93 9.11 -12.53
C ALA A 411 14.97 8.34 -13.46
N ASP A 412 14.61 7.11 -13.10
CA ASP A 412 13.72 6.25 -13.88
C ASP A 412 12.23 6.54 -13.60
N LEU A 413 11.92 7.37 -12.59
CA LEU A 413 10.55 7.75 -12.26
C LEU A 413 10.05 8.93 -13.10
N ALA A 414 8.74 8.96 -13.33
CA ALA A 414 8.04 10.04 -14.00
C ALA A 414 8.30 11.39 -13.29
N PRO A 415 8.92 12.38 -13.98
CA PRO A 415 9.19 13.70 -13.40
C PRO A 415 7.94 14.44 -12.92
N PHE A 416 6.77 14.06 -13.43
CA PHE A 416 5.47 14.55 -12.97
C PHE A 416 5.25 14.32 -11.48
N TRP A 417 5.61 13.16 -10.94
CA TRP A 417 5.39 12.86 -9.53
C TRP A 417 6.51 13.36 -8.60
N LEU A 418 7.64 13.81 -9.15
CA LEU A 418 8.80 14.26 -8.38
C LEU A 418 8.75 15.74 -7.95
N LYS A 419 7.68 16.46 -8.33
CA LYS A 419 7.46 17.87 -7.96
C LYS A 419 5.96 18.17 -7.87
N MET A 420 5.61 19.19 -7.08
CA MET A 420 4.26 19.72 -7.07
C MET A 420 3.88 20.26 -8.44
N GLN A 421 2.71 19.87 -8.93
CA GLN A 421 2.22 20.27 -10.23
C GLN A 421 1.47 21.59 -10.17
N VAL A 422 1.64 22.39 -11.22
CA VAL A 422 0.87 23.61 -11.47
C VAL A 422 -0.09 23.29 -12.60
N ARG A 423 -1.38 23.59 -12.39
CA ARG A 423 -2.41 23.40 -13.40
C ARG A 423 -2.05 24.20 -14.66
N SER A 424 -2.00 23.51 -15.79
CA SER A 424 -1.85 24.10 -17.12
C SER A 424 -3.22 24.40 -17.74
N ALA A 425 -3.22 25.12 -18.87
CA ALA A 425 -4.40 25.43 -19.67
C ALA A 425 -4.37 24.73 -21.03
N GLU A 426 -3.75 23.55 -21.10
CA GLU A 426 -3.60 22.78 -22.34
C GLU A 426 -4.94 22.18 -22.80
N LEU A 427 -5.75 21.72 -21.84
CA LEU A 427 -7.10 21.22 -22.04
C LEU A 427 -8.11 22.04 -21.24
N SER A 428 -9.39 21.94 -21.62
CA SER A 428 -10.51 22.56 -20.91
C SER A 428 -11.78 21.71 -21.07
N GLY A 429 -12.75 21.90 -20.18
CA GLY A 429 -13.98 21.10 -20.14
C GLY A 429 -14.01 20.13 -18.97
N HIS A 430 -14.91 19.15 -19.03
CA HIS A 430 -15.13 18.16 -17.99
C HIS A 430 -14.88 16.75 -18.53
N ALA A 431 -14.00 15.99 -17.89
CA ALA A 431 -13.79 14.58 -18.16
C ALA A 431 -14.53 13.71 -17.15
N LEU A 432 -15.16 12.64 -17.64
CA LEU A 432 -15.73 11.59 -16.82
C LEU A 432 -14.81 10.37 -16.86
N VAL A 433 -14.29 9.96 -15.71
CA VAL A 433 -13.49 8.74 -15.56
C VAL A 433 -14.35 7.64 -14.95
N VAL A 434 -14.44 6.50 -15.63
CA VAL A 434 -15.12 5.31 -15.15
C VAL A 434 -14.11 4.42 -14.43
N ASP A 435 -14.28 4.20 -13.13
CA ASP A 435 -13.45 3.34 -12.30
C ASP A 435 -13.94 1.89 -12.33
N ALA A 436 -13.07 0.99 -12.79
CA ALA A 436 -13.36 -0.44 -12.89
C ALA A 436 -12.75 -1.26 -11.73
N GLU A 437 -12.76 -0.68 -10.52
CA GLU A 437 -12.18 -1.19 -9.27
C GLU A 437 -10.65 -1.10 -9.18
N ASP A 438 -10.04 -0.15 -9.89
CA ASP A 438 -8.63 0.20 -9.73
C ASP A 438 -8.44 1.71 -9.62
N THR A 439 -8.03 2.13 -8.42
CA THR A 439 -7.85 3.54 -8.07
C THR A 439 -6.65 4.21 -8.75
N PHE A 440 -6.00 3.56 -9.72
CA PHE A 440 -5.22 4.26 -10.74
C PHE A 440 -6.03 5.40 -11.38
N THR A 441 -7.35 5.29 -11.43
CA THR A 441 -8.25 6.39 -11.81
C THR A 441 -8.06 7.67 -10.98
N ALA A 442 -7.67 7.59 -9.71
CA ALA A 442 -7.36 8.76 -8.88
C ALA A 442 -6.07 9.46 -9.35
N MET A 443 -5.06 8.69 -9.73
CA MET A 443 -3.82 9.21 -10.33
C MET A 443 -4.09 9.81 -11.70
N LEU A 444 -4.88 9.13 -12.53
CA LEU A 444 -5.29 9.61 -13.84
C LEU A 444 -6.09 10.91 -13.72
N ALA A 445 -7.03 11.01 -12.77
CA ALA A 445 -7.75 12.24 -12.49
C ALA A 445 -6.81 13.37 -12.06
N HIS A 446 -5.74 13.09 -11.30
CA HIS A 446 -4.74 14.10 -10.96
C HIS A 446 -3.99 14.59 -12.21
N VAL A 447 -3.57 13.69 -13.09
CA VAL A 447 -2.94 14.02 -14.38
C VAL A 447 -3.87 14.89 -15.23
N LEU A 448 -5.14 14.52 -15.38
CA LEU A 448 -6.13 15.24 -16.17
C LEU A 448 -6.47 16.62 -15.58
N ARG A 449 -6.56 16.74 -14.26
CA ARG A 449 -6.74 18.04 -13.58
C ARG A 449 -5.54 18.95 -13.80
N SER A 450 -4.33 18.38 -13.80
CA SER A 450 -3.11 19.14 -14.07
C SER A 450 -3.02 19.66 -15.52
N SER A 451 -3.65 18.98 -16.48
CA SER A 451 -3.74 19.44 -17.86
C SER A 451 -4.81 20.50 -18.10
N GLY A 452 -5.67 20.79 -17.11
CA GLY A 452 -6.67 21.85 -17.18
C GLY A 452 -8.13 21.39 -17.13
N LEU A 453 -8.41 20.08 -17.10
CA LEU A 453 -9.78 19.56 -17.07
C LEU A 453 -10.38 19.60 -15.66
N GLU A 454 -11.70 19.80 -15.58
CA GLU A 454 -12.46 19.33 -14.44
C GLU A 454 -12.69 17.83 -14.58
N VAL A 455 -12.67 17.08 -13.48
CA VAL A 455 -12.71 15.61 -13.54
C VAL A 455 -13.61 15.03 -12.46
N SER A 456 -14.58 14.24 -12.89
CA SER A 456 -15.37 13.35 -12.03
C SER A 456 -14.88 11.91 -12.22
N VAL A 457 -14.71 11.18 -11.12
CA VAL A 457 -14.39 9.75 -11.12
C VAL A 457 -15.58 9.04 -10.49
N LEU A 458 -16.18 8.09 -11.20
CA LEU A 458 -17.33 7.32 -10.73
C LEU A 458 -17.08 5.84 -10.95
N ARG A 459 -17.46 4.99 -9.99
CA ARG A 459 -17.31 3.54 -10.11
C ARG A 459 -18.27 2.97 -11.14
N TYR A 460 -17.84 1.88 -11.79
CA TYR A 460 -18.63 1.16 -12.80
C TYR A 460 -20.01 0.71 -12.30
N ASP A 461 -20.15 0.46 -10.99
CA ASP A 461 -21.35 -0.05 -10.34
C ASP A 461 -22.21 1.05 -9.70
N GLU A 462 -21.85 2.33 -9.85
CA GLU A 462 -22.65 3.43 -9.34
C GLU A 462 -24.00 3.54 -10.08
N PRO A 463 -25.13 3.69 -9.36
CA PRO A 463 -26.44 3.83 -9.97
C PRO A 463 -26.49 5.02 -10.96
N GLY A 464 -26.92 4.76 -12.19
CA GLY A 464 -27.06 5.79 -13.23
C GLY A 464 -25.78 6.11 -14.01
N LEU A 465 -24.66 5.43 -13.73
CA LEU A 465 -23.39 5.67 -14.40
C LEU A 465 -23.51 5.52 -15.92
N ARG A 466 -24.19 4.47 -16.41
CA ARG A 466 -24.29 4.20 -17.85
C ARG A 466 -24.96 5.36 -18.57
N GLU A 467 -26.10 5.80 -18.05
CA GLU A 467 -26.86 6.92 -18.61
C GLU A 467 -26.04 8.21 -18.59
N LEU A 468 -25.33 8.46 -17.48
CA LEU A 468 -24.46 9.63 -17.36
C LEU A 468 -23.30 9.59 -18.36
N ALA A 469 -22.62 8.44 -18.49
CA ALA A 469 -21.48 8.29 -19.39
C ALA A 469 -21.87 8.45 -20.87
N LEU A 470 -23.02 7.91 -21.26
CA LEU A 470 -23.53 8.04 -22.64
C LEU A 470 -24.04 9.46 -22.95
N ALA A 471 -24.50 10.20 -21.93
CA ALA A 471 -24.99 11.57 -22.09
C ALA A 471 -23.91 12.64 -21.85
N HIS A 472 -22.69 12.25 -21.47
CA HIS A 472 -21.64 13.19 -21.06
C HIS A 472 -21.14 14.02 -22.26
N GLU A 473 -21.21 15.35 -22.18
CA GLU A 473 -20.76 16.26 -23.25
C GLU A 473 -19.26 16.61 -23.11
N GLY A 474 -18.43 15.59 -22.90
CA GLY A 474 -16.97 15.73 -22.76
C GLY A 474 -16.25 14.38 -22.86
N PRO A 475 -14.91 14.36 -22.69
CA PRO A 475 -14.16 13.12 -22.78
C PRO A 475 -14.60 12.12 -21.73
N VAL A 476 -14.83 10.88 -22.17
CA VAL A 476 -15.05 9.73 -21.29
C VAL A 476 -13.76 8.91 -21.26
N VAL A 477 -13.31 8.56 -20.07
CA VAL A 477 -12.13 7.74 -19.85
C VAL A 477 -12.56 6.43 -19.21
N LEU A 478 -12.39 5.33 -19.94
CA LEU A 478 -12.57 3.98 -19.42
C LEU A 478 -11.30 3.59 -18.67
N GLY A 479 -11.39 3.57 -17.34
CA GLY A 479 -10.26 3.31 -16.46
C GLY A 479 -9.80 1.85 -16.44
N PRO A 480 -8.67 1.60 -15.76
CA PRO A 480 -8.16 0.26 -15.52
C PRO A 480 -9.01 -0.50 -14.49
N GLY A 481 -8.81 -1.81 -14.42
CA GLY A 481 -9.47 -2.69 -13.46
C GLY A 481 -8.93 -4.12 -13.51
N PRO A 482 -9.12 -4.92 -12.44
CA PRO A 482 -8.73 -6.32 -12.43
C PRO A 482 -9.73 -7.21 -13.19
N GLY A 483 -9.29 -8.42 -13.55
CA GLY A 483 -10.11 -9.50 -14.12
C GLY A 483 -9.76 -9.84 -15.57
N ASP A 484 -10.34 -10.93 -16.09
CA ASP A 484 -10.23 -11.31 -17.49
C ASP A 484 -11.23 -10.50 -18.32
N PRO A 485 -10.79 -9.62 -19.23
CA PRO A 485 -11.69 -8.86 -20.10
C PRO A 485 -12.61 -9.77 -20.92
N SER A 486 -12.28 -11.04 -21.14
CA SER A 486 -13.06 -12.04 -21.88
C SER A 486 -14.08 -12.82 -21.06
N ASP A 487 -14.13 -12.64 -19.73
CA ASP A 487 -15.07 -13.36 -18.88
C ASP A 487 -16.50 -12.81 -19.01
N ALA A 488 -17.37 -13.54 -19.70
CA ALA A 488 -18.77 -13.19 -19.83
C ALA A 488 -19.61 -13.49 -18.57
N ALA A 489 -19.09 -14.29 -17.63
CA ALA A 489 -19.75 -14.60 -16.37
C ALA A 489 -19.58 -13.49 -15.32
N ASP A 490 -18.50 -12.70 -15.41
CA ASP A 490 -18.27 -11.54 -14.54
C ASP A 490 -19.29 -10.41 -14.85
N PRO A 491 -20.11 -9.98 -13.86
CA PRO A 491 -21.02 -8.85 -14.01
C PRO A 491 -20.35 -7.53 -14.40
N LYS A 492 -19.16 -7.24 -13.86
CA LYS A 492 -18.36 -6.05 -14.19
C LYS A 492 -17.95 -6.07 -15.65
N MET A 493 -17.40 -7.19 -16.12
CA MET A 493 -16.98 -7.33 -17.52
C MET A 493 -18.15 -7.22 -18.49
N ARG A 494 -19.31 -7.82 -18.17
CA ARG A 494 -20.53 -7.63 -18.99
C ARG A 494 -20.96 -6.17 -19.07
N PHE A 495 -20.98 -5.47 -17.94
CA PHE A 495 -21.37 -4.06 -17.89
C PHE A 495 -20.40 -3.19 -18.71
N LEU A 496 -19.10 -3.33 -18.45
CA LEU A 496 -18.07 -2.53 -19.11
C LEU A 496 -18.00 -2.81 -20.61
N ARG A 497 -18.10 -4.06 -21.06
CA ARG A 497 -18.18 -4.41 -22.49
C ARG A 497 -19.37 -3.72 -23.17
N ALA A 498 -20.56 -3.78 -22.56
CA ALA A 498 -21.75 -3.15 -23.11
C ALA A 498 -21.62 -1.63 -23.17
N LEU A 499 -21.07 -1.00 -22.13
CA LEU A 499 -20.80 0.44 -22.10
C LEU A 499 -19.78 0.84 -23.17
N THR A 500 -18.66 0.11 -23.28
CA THR A 500 -17.62 0.37 -24.28
C THR A 500 -18.15 0.28 -25.69
N ALA A 501 -18.96 -0.74 -26.00
CA ALA A 501 -19.56 -0.89 -27.33
C ALA A 501 -20.45 0.30 -27.73
N ASP A 502 -21.23 0.83 -26.79
CA ASP A 502 -22.07 2.01 -27.03
C ASP A 502 -21.22 3.28 -27.15
N LEU A 503 -20.19 3.45 -26.31
CA LEU A 503 -19.31 4.62 -26.38
C LEU A 503 -18.49 4.65 -27.68
N VAL A 504 -17.90 3.53 -28.09
CA VAL A 504 -17.14 3.43 -29.36
C VAL A 504 -18.04 3.75 -30.55
N ARG A 505 -19.31 3.31 -30.51
CA ARG A 505 -20.26 3.53 -31.61
C ARG A 505 -20.79 4.96 -31.64
N ASP A 506 -21.20 5.51 -30.51
CA ASP A 506 -22.10 6.67 -30.45
C ASP A 506 -21.49 7.90 -29.75
N HIS A 507 -20.46 7.74 -28.92
CA HIS A 507 -19.84 8.89 -28.25
C HIS A 507 -19.04 9.75 -29.24
N ARG A 508 -19.18 11.07 -29.14
CA ARG A 508 -18.53 12.03 -30.06
C ARG A 508 -17.61 13.02 -29.37
N HIS A 509 -17.57 13.01 -28.04
CA HIS A 509 -16.80 13.97 -27.25
C HIS A 509 -15.45 13.40 -26.79
N GLY A 510 -14.93 12.39 -27.48
CA GLY A 510 -13.66 11.74 -27.19
C GLY A 510 -13.78 10.60 -26.19
N LEU A 511 -13.17 9.47 -26.53
CA LEU A 511 -13.08 8.28 -25.68
C LEU A 511 -11.60 7.90 -25.48
N LEU A 512 -11.20 7.66 -24.23
CA LEU A 512 -9.86 7.13 -23.90
C LEU A 512 -9.99 5.84 -23.10
N GLY A 513 -9.37 4.76 -23.54
CA GLY A 513 -9.23 3.52 -22.75
C GLY A 513 -7.84 3.38 -22.14
N VAL A 514 -7.76 3.01 -20.87
CA VAL A 514 -6.48 2.71 -20.17
C VAL A 514 -6.52 1.28 -19.64
N CYS A 515 -5.48 0.49 -19.95
CA CYS A 515 -5.34 -0.92 -19.56
C CYS A 515 -6.61 -1.74 -19.88
N LEU A 516 -7.41 -2.16 -18.89
CA LEU A 516 -8.70 -2.83 -19.12
C LEU A 516 -9.61 -2.04 -20.08
N GLY A 517 -9.71 -0.72 -19.92
CA GLY A 517 -10.48 0.13 -20.84
C GLY A 517 -9.96 0.07 -22.29
N HIS A 518 -8.64 -0.04 -22.47
CA HIS A 518 -8.04 -0.25 -23.79
C HIS A 518 -8.32 -1.65 -24.35
N GLU A 519 -8.21 -2.69 -23.52
CA GLU A 519 -8.51 -4.07 -23.91
C GLU A 519 -9.97 -4.21 -24.38
N LEU A 520 -10.90 -3.55 -23.70
CA LEU A 520 -12.31 -3.54 -24.09
C LEU A 520 -12.54 -2.83 -25.43
N ILE A 521 -11.86 -1.69 -25.67
CA ILE A 521 -11.92 -1.01 -26.98
C ILE A 521 -11.33 -1.91 -28.06
N ALA A 522 -10.18 -2.53 -27.81
CA ALA A 522 -9.52 -3.43 -28.75
C ALA A 522 -10.42 -4.63 -29.11
N ALA A 523 -11.08 -5.23 -28.12
CA ALA A 523 -12.03 -6.31 -28.32
C ALA A 523 -13.25 -5.88 -29.17
N GLU A 524 -13.80 -4.67 -28.94
CA GLU A 524 -14.90 -4.12 -29.75
C GLU A 524 -14.47 -3.88 -31.21
N LEU A 525 -13.19 -3.56 -31.44
CA LEU A 525 -12.61 -3.44 -32.79
C LEU A 525 -12.27 -4.80 -33.43
N GLY A 526 -12.61 -5.91 -32.77
CA GLY A 526 -12.42 -7.27 -33.29
C GLY A 526 -11.02 -7.85 -33.07
N LEU A 527 -10.18 -7.22 -32.24
CA LEU A 527 -8.89 -7.78 -31.87
C LEU A 527 -9.04 -8.88 -30.83
N GLU A 528 -8.22 -9.92 -30.95
CA GLU A 528 -8.20 -11.03 -29.99
C GLU A 528 -7.54 -10.57 -28.69
N ILE A 529 -8.19 -10.82 -27.56
CA ILE A 529 -7.57 -10.64 -26.24
C ILE A 529 -6.93 -11.96 -25.81
N VAL A 530 -5.64 -11.92 -25.51
CA VAL A 530 -4.85 -13.09 -25.14
C VAL A 530 -4.25 -12.92 -23.76
N ARG A 531 -4.17 -14.03 -23.02
CA ARG A 531 -3.40 -14.10 -21.78
C ARG A 531 -1.90 -14.09 -22.10
N LYS A 532 -1.15 -13.20 -21.46
CA LYS A 532 0.31 -13.14 -21.62
C LYS A 532 0.94 -14.39 -21.01
N ARG A 533 1.98 -14.91 -21.68
CA ARG A 533 2.82 -15.97 -21.09
C ARG A 533 3.59 -15.47 -19.87
N VAL A 534 4.02 -14.22 -19.92
CA VAL A 534 4.70 -13.52 -18.83
C VAL A 534 3.94 -12.22 -18.58
N PRO A 535 3.16 -12.13 -17.49
CA PRO A 535 2.49 -10.90 -17.11
C PRO A 535 3.47 -9.75 -16.90
N PHE A 536 3.06 -8.54 -17.27
CA PHE A 536 3.81 -7.32 -17.01
C PHE A 536 3.14 -6.61 -15.84
N GLN A 537 3.50 -7.00 -14.61
CA GLN A 537 3.03 -6.35 -13.38
C GLN A 537 4.16 -5.49 -12.80
N GLY A 538 3.99 -4.17 -12.82
CA GLY A 538 5.03 -3.23 -12.39
C GLY A 538 6.24 -3.16 -13.31
N ALA A 539 6.04 -3.37 -14.62
CA ALA A 539 7.14 -3.45 -15.58
C ALA A 539 7.30 -2.14 -16.36
N GLN A 540 8.50 -1.55 -16.33
CA GLN A 540 8.85 -0.41 -17.16
C GLN A 540 9.50 -0.89 -18.48
N VAL A 541 8.94 -0.49 -19.62
CA VAL A 541 9.33 -0.99 -20.94
C VAL A 541 9.46 0.17 -21.93
N ARG A 542 10.46 0.09 -22.82
CA ARG A 542 10.57 0.98 -23.99
C ARG A 542 9.77 0.40 -25.15
N VAL A 543 8.86 1.20 -25.71
CA VAL A 543 7.96 0.79 -26.81
C VAL A 543 8.00 1.82 -27.94
N ASP A 544 7.74 1.39 -29.17
CA ASP A 544 7.43 2.31 -30.27
C ASP A 544 5.94 2.69 -30.20
N LEU A 545 5.66 3.95 -29.89
CA LEU A 545 4.33 4.51 -29.83
C LEU A 545 4.08 5.43 -31.03
N PHE A 546 3.50 4.87 -32.08
CA PHE A 546 3.20 5.56 -33.34
C PHE A 546 4.45 6.20 -33.98
N GLY A 547 5.55 5.43 -34.07
CA GLY A 547 6.81 5.86 -34.67
C GLY A 547 7.71 6.67 -33.74
N GLN A 548 7.35 6.78 -32.45
CA GLN A 548 8.19 7.44 -31.46
C GLN A 548 8.44 6.53 -30.27
N GLU A 549 9.71 6.36 -29.92
CA GLU A 549 10.08 5.57 -28.76
C GLU A 549 9.65 6.24 -27.46
N ARG A 550 9.06 5.47 -26.53
CA ARG A 550 8.58 5.93 -25.23
C ARG A 550 8.86 4.91 -24.14
N THR A 551 9.11 5.38 -22.92
CA THR A 551 9.26 4.56 -21.72
C THR A 551 7.95 4.59 -20.93
N VAL A 552 7.30 3.43 -20.78
CA VAL A 552 5.95 3.31 -20.20
C VAL A 552 5.87 2.19 -19.16
N GLY A 553 4.95 2.31 -18.21
CA GLY A 553 4.67 1.34 -17.15
C GLY A 553 3.49 0.44 -17.43
N PHE A 554 3.67 -0.88 -17.32
CA PHE A 554 2.65 -1.90 -17.54
C PHE A 554 2.23 -2.61 -16.25
N TYR A 555 0.92 -2.88 -16.14
CA TYR A 555 0.25 -3.60 -15.06
C TYR A 555 -0.85 -4.52 -15.62
N ASN A 556 -0.47 -5.48 -16.48
CA ASN A 556 -1.42 -6.30 -17.22
C ASN A 556 -0.99 -7.77 -17.35
N SER A 557 -2.00 -8.64 -17.27
CA SER A 557 -1.88 -10.09 -17.52
C SER A 557 -2.51 -10.52 -18.84
N PHE A 558 -3.39 -9.69 -19.39
CA PHE A 558 -3.99 -9.84 -20.71
C PHE A 558 -3.51 -8.73 -21.62
N THR A 559 -3.63 -8.93 -22.93
CA THR A 559 -3.39 -7.88 -23.91
C THR A 559 -4.08 -8.20 -25.22
N ALA A 560 -4.39 -7.18 -26.02
CA ALA A 560 -4.85 -7.38 -27.37
C ALA A 560 -3.70 -7.81 -28.29
N ARG A 561 -3.99 -8.68 -29.25
CA ARG A 561 -3.05 -9.09 -30.30
C ARG A 561 -3.54 -8.63 -31.66
N CYS A 562 -2.64 -8.08 -32.45
CA CYS A 562 -2.92 -7.59 -33.79
C CYS A 562 -1.88 -8.12 -34.78
N ASP A 563 -2.29 -9.03 -35.66
CA ASP A 563 -1.46 -9.51 -36.76
C ASP A 563 -1.45 -8.53 -37.94
N ASP A 564 -0.64 -8.82 -38.97
CA ASP A 564 -0.51 -7.92 -40.13
C ASP A 564 -1.83 -7.70 -40.86
N ARG A 565 -2.67 -8.75 -40.98
CA ARG A 565 -3.98 -8.65 -41.63
C ARG A 565 -4.94 -7.77 -40.84
N ALA A 566 -5.01 -7.93 -39.51
CA ALA A 566 -5.85 -7.11 -38.66
C ALA A 566 -5.43 -5.64 -38.70
N ALA A 567 -4.12 -5.35 -38.73
CA ALA A 567 -3.64 -3.98 -38.87
C ALA A 567 -3.98 -3.36 -40.23
N GLU A 568 -3.87 -4.12 -41.32
CA GLU A 568 -4.29 -3.65 -42.65
C GLU A 568 -5.78 -3.32 -42.67
N GLU A 569 -6.64 -4.17 -42.09
CA GLU A 569 -8.08 -3.92 -41.99
C GLU A 569 -8.38 -2.67 -41.14
N LEU A 570 -7.76 -2.54 -39.97
CA LEU A 570 -7.93 -1.37 -39.10
C LEU A 570 -7.47 -0.08 -39.79
N ALA A 571 -6.39 -0.12 -40.56
CA ALA A 571 -5.90 1.02 -41.32
C ALA A 571 -6.90 1.49 -42.38
N LEU A 572 -7.66 0.59 -43.02
CA LEU A 572 -8.75 0.95 -43.95
C LEU A 572 -9.85 1.76 -43.24
N HIS A 573 -10.04 1.55 -41.94
CA HIS A 573 -10.95 2.30 -41.08
C HIS A 573 -10.31 3.54 -40.43
N ARG A 574 -9.09 3.92 -40.82
CA ARG A 574 -8.30 5.03 -40.25
C ARG A 574 -7.98 4.82 -38.77
N ILE A 575 -7.78 3.57 -38.36
CA ILE A 575 -7.34 3.20 -37.02
C ILE A 575 -5.86 2.85 -37.09
N GLU A 576 -5.05 3.57 -36.34
CA GLU A 576 -3.63 3.31 -36.18
C GLU A 576 -3.40 2.39 -34.99
N VAL A 577 -2.50 1.42 -35.15
CA VAL A 577 -2.13 0.44 -34.12
C VAL A 577 -0.64 0.56 -33.82
N SER A 578 -0.29 0.79 -32.56
CA SER A 578 1.07 0.60 -32.05
C SER A 578 1.15 -0.79 -31.42
N ARG A 579 2.12 -1.60 -31.86
CA ARG A 579 2.30 -2.99 -31.41
C ARG A 579 3.77 -3.39 -31.38
N ASP A 580 4.07 -4.42 -30.61
CA ASP A 580 5.35 -5.12 -30.69
C ASP A 580 5.43 -5.89 -32.03
N PRO A 581 6.48 -5.68 -32.85
CA PRO A 581 6.60 -6.31 -34.16
C PRO A 581 6.90 -7.82 -34.10
N ALA A 582 7.43 -8.33 -32.99
CA ALA A 582 7.77 -9.74 -32.81
C ALA A 582 6.60 -10.55 -32.23
N THR A 583 5.86 -9.98 -31.28
CA THR A 583 4.77 -10.68 -30.58
C THR A 583 3.38 -10.36 -31.14
N GLY A 584 3.23 -9.17 -31.73
CA GLY A 584 1.94 -8.61 -32.14
C GLY A 584 1.11 -8.07 -30.98
N GLU A 585 1.66 -7.98 -29.78
CA GLU A 585 0.99 -7.39 -28.61
C GLU A 585 0.75 -5.89 -28.84
N VAL A 586 -0.48 -5.44 -28.62
CA VAL A 586 -0.88 -4.05 -28.87
C VAL A 586 -0.53 -3.19 -27.67
N HIS A 587 0.20 -2.10 -27.90
CA HIS A 587 0.53 -1.11 -26.89
C HIS A 587 -0.47 0.04 -26.88
N ALA A 588 -0.97 0.43 -28.05
CA ALA A 588 -1.93 1.52 -28.19
C ALA A 588 -2.74 1.46 -29.49
N LEU A 589 -3.90 2.10 -29.46
CA LEU A 589 -4.81 2.29 -30.59
C LEU A 589 -5.21 3.77 -30.66
N ARG A 590 -5.37 4.31 -31.86
CA ARG A 590 -6.05 5.61 -32.05
C ARG A 590 -6.84 5.62 -33.35
N GLY A 591 -8.03 6.20 -33.32
CA GLY A 591 -8.92 6.33 -34.46
C GLY A 591 -9.85 7.54 -34.31
N PRO A 592 -10.82 7.71 -35.22
CA PRO A 592 -11.75 8.82 -35.14
C PRO A 592 -12.57 8.78 -33.84
N GLY A 593 -12.35 9.76 -32.95
CA GLY A 593 -13.12 9.92 -31.70
C GLY A 593 -12.67 9.02 -30.54
N PHE A 594 -11.66 8.17 -30.70
CA PHE A 594 -11.15 7.34 -29.61
C PHE A 594 -9.64 7.10 -29.65
N ALA A 595 -9.07 6.83 -28.48
CA ALA A 595 -7.73 6.32 -28.30
C ALA A 595 -7.71 5.29 -27.16
N GLY A 596 -6.69 4.44 -27.10
CA GLY A 596 -6.49 3.57 -25.97
C GLY A 596 -5.03 3.17 -25.81
N VAL A 597 -4.61 2.95 -24.57
CA VAL A 597 -3.25 2.53 -24.21
C VAL A 597 -3.30 1.34 -23.25
N GLN A 598 -2.48 0.32 -23.52
CA GLN A 598 -2.36 -0.87 -22.67
C GLN A 598 -1.61 -0.57 -21.37
N PHE A 599 -0.65 0.35 -21.42
CA PHE A 599 0.14 0.82 -20.28
C PHE A 599 -0.62 1.88 -19.48
N HIS A 600 -0.09 2.21 -18.29
CA HIS A 600 -0.63 3.23 -17.40
C HIS A 600 0.12 4.55 -17.57
N PRO A 601 -0.42 5.53 -18.31
CA PRO A 601 0.24 6.82 -18.47
C PRO A 601 0.36 7.58 -17.14
N GLU A 602 -0.50 7.32 -16.17
CA GLU A 602 -0.48 7.93 -14.85
C GLU A 602 0.58 7.35 -13.90
N SER A 603 1.11 6.15 -14.18
CA SER A 603 2.08 5.47 -13.30
C SER A 603 3.40 6.24 -13.17
N VAL A 604 4.07 6.09 -12.02
CA VAL A 604 5.44 6.57 -11.81
C VAL A 604 6.45 5.94 -12.76
N LEU A 605 6.11 4.82 -13.41
CA LEU A 605 6.95 4.15 -14.39
C LEU A 605 6.83 4.75 -15.80
N THR A 606 5.85 5.63 -16.08
CA THR A 606 5.70 6.25 -17.39
C THR A 606 6.30 7.65 -17.41
N THR A 607 7.47 7.81 -18.03
CA THR A 607 8.30 9.03 -17.92
C THR A 607 7.63 10.28 -18.50
N GLU A 608 6.87 10.13 -19.59
CA GLU A 608 6.19 11.22 -20.30
C GLU A 608 4.65 11.16 -20.16
N GLY A 609 4.18 10.50 -19.10
CA GLY A 609 2.79 10.13 -18.89
C GLY A 609 1.77 11.25 -19.08
N ALA A 610 1.96 12.36 -18.38
CA ALA A 610 1.04 13.50 -18.44
C ALA A 610 0.94 14.12 -19.84
N ALA A 611 2.07 14.27 -20.53
CA ALA A 611 2.10 14.81 -21.90
C ALA A 611 1.45 13.84 -22.90
N LEU A 612 1.66 12.53 -22.72
CA LEU A 612 1.03 11.50 -23.53
C LEU A 612 -0.50 11.52 -23.35
N THR A 613 -1.00 11.54 -22.11
CA THR A 613 -2.44 11.62 -21.84
C THR A 613 -3.08 12.86 -22.46
N ALA A 614 -2.45 14.03 -22.30
CA ALA A 614 -2.95 15.28 -22.87
C ALA A 614 -2.97 15.22 -24.41
N SER A 615 -1.91 14.71 -25.04
CA SER A 615 -1.84 14.56 -26.50
C SER A 615 -2.87 13.56 -27.05
N LEU A 616 -3.12 12.45 -26.35
CA LEU A 616 -4.12 11.47 -26.77
C LEU A 616 -5.53 12.06 -26.69
N LEU A 617 -5.84 12.78 -25.61
CA LEU A 617 -7.13 13.45 -25.47
C LEU A 617 -7.34 14.57 -26.49
N ALA A 618 -6.33 15.43 -26.69
CA ALA A 618 -6.41 16.47 -27.71
C ALA A 618 -6.62 15.89 -29.13
N GLY A 619 -6.12 14.68 -29.40
CA GLY A 619 -6.32 13.99 -30.68
C GLY A 619 -7.73 13.43 -30.88
N VAL A 620 -8.50 13.20 -29.81
CA VAL A 620 -9.87 12.63 -29.88
C VAL A 620 -10.97 13.65 -29.62
N LEU A 621 -10.63 14.81 -29.08
CA LEU A 621 -11.50 15.98 -28.94
C LEU A 621 -11.48 16.77 -30.26
N VAL A 622 -12.27 16.32 -31.25
CA VAL A 622 -12.41 16.99 -32.56
C VAL A 622 -13.73 17.75 -32.65
#